data_AF-A9HT75-F1
#
_entry.id   AF-A9HT75-F1
#
_cell.length_a   1.000
_cell.length_b   1.000
_cell.length_c   1.000
_cell.angle_alpha   90.00
_cell.angle_beta   90.00
_cell.angle_gamma   90.00
#
_symmetry.space_group_name_H-M   'P 1'
#
loop_
_entity.id
_entity.type
_entity.pdbx_description
1 polymer ?
#
loop_
_entity_poly.entity_id
_entity_poly.type
_entity_poly.pdbx_seq_one_letter_code
_entity_poly.pdbx_strand_id
1 'polypeptide(L)'
;MIATAHAYHFPVPVLQGIHSVEGGAVGTVAHNKNGTSDLGLMQVNTSWIPVLSYATGLDQPTIRARLTNDACFNVAMAGGILDLYRQEAHGNIWKAVGFYHSHTTPLSLGYQAQVLTASISDMLKQMKEE
;
A
#
# COMPACT_ATOMS: atom_id res chain seq x y z
N MET A 1 3.42 -7.74 6.55
CA MET A 1 2.68 -8.27 5.38
C MET A 1 1.57 -9.23 5.80
N ILE A 2 1.90 -10.46 6.21
CA ILE A 2 0.90 -11.50 6.54
C ILE A 2 -0.04 -11.08 7.68
N ALA A 3 0.50 -10.54 8.78
CA ALA A 3 -0.32 -10.09 9.91
C ALA A 3 -1.37 -9.04 9.50
N THR A 4 -0.98 -8.07 8.66
CA THR A 4 -1.88 -7.06 8.12
C THR A 4 -2.93 -7.66 7.19
N ALA A 5 -2.52 -8.54 6.26
CA ALA A 5 -3.44 -9.22 5.37
C ALA A 5 -4.50 -10.01 6.16
N HIS A 6 -4.06 -10.72 7.19
CA HIS A 6 -4.94 -11.48 8.08
C HIS A 6 -5.88 -10.56 8.88
N ALA A 7 -5.38 -9.48 9.47
CA ALA A 7 -6.18 -8.53 10.26
C ALA A 7 -7.34 -7.92 9.45
N TYR A 8 -7.11 -7.62 8.16
CA TYR A 8 -8.12 -7.04 7.27
C TYR A 8 -8.81 -8.06 6.36
N HIS A 9 -8.51 -9.36 6.49
CA HIS A 9 -9.01 -10.44 5.62
C HIS A 9 -8.74 -10.19 4.13
N PHE A 10 -7.59 -9.60 3.80
CA PHE A 10 -7.12 -9.48 2.43
C PHE A 10 -6.44 -10.78 1.98
N PRO A 11 -6.57 -11.17 0.71
CA PRO A 11 -5.68 -12.18 0.15
C PRO A 11 -4.22 -11.70 0.26
N VAL A 12 -3.36 -12.50 0.87
CA VAL A 12 -1.93 -12.17 1.02
C VAL A 12 -1.26 -11.73 -0.29
N PRO A 13 -1.53 -12.38 -1.45
CA PRO A 13 -0.96 -11.97 -2.72
C PRO A 13 -1.30 -10.53 -3.13
N VAL A 14 -2.43 -9.97 -2.69
CA VAL A 14 -2.80 -8.59 -3.03
C VAL A 14 -1.81 -7.59 -2.42
N LEU A 15 -1.51 -7.70 -1.12
CA LEU A 15 -0.55 -6.80 -0.48
C LEU A 15 0.88 -7.03 -0.98
N GLN A 16 1.24 -8.28 -1.30
CA GLN A 16 2.53 -8.61 -1.92
C GLN A 16 2.64 -8.00 -3.32
N GLY A 17 1.59 -8.13 -4.15
CA GLY A 17 1.55 -7.55 -5.48
C GLY A 17 1.62 -6.03 -5.45
N ILE A 18 0.94 -5.36 -4.51
CA ILE A 18 1.11 -3.92 -4.29
C ILE A 18 2.56 -3.59 -3.97
N HIS A 19 3.18 -4.27 -2.99
CA HIS A 19 4.58 -4.05 -2.65
C HIS A 19 5.51 -4.23 -3.85
N SER A 20 5.33 -5.28 -4.63
CA SER A 20 6.12 -5.56 -5.83
C SER A 20 5.98 -4.50 -6.92
N VAL A 21 4.79 -3.90 -7.08
CA VAL A 21 4.57 -2.79 -8.01
C VAL A 21 5.16 -1.48 -7.48
N GLU A 22 4.99 -1.19 -6.19
CA GLU A 22 5.53 0.02 -5.56
C GLU A 22 7.06 0.00 -5.49
N GLY A 23 7.67 -1.18 -5.36
CA GLY A 23 9.14 -1.33 -5.33
C GLY A 23 9.83 -0.62 -4.17
N GLY A 24 9.07 -0.23 -3.14
CA GLY A 24 9.58 0.49 -1.98
C GLY A 24 10.45 -0.39 -1.07
N ALA A 25 11.34 0.27 -0.33
CA ALA A 25 12.17 -0.32 0.71
C ALA A 25 12.17 0.55 1.97
N VAL A 26 12.69 0.00 3.07
CA VAL A 26 12.94 0.80 4.28
C VAL A 26 13.90 1.93 3.95
N GLY A 27 13.55 3.15 4.32
CA GLY A 27 14.31 4.36 4.02
C GLY A 27 13.98 5.01 2.68
N THR A 28 13.20 4.37 1.81
CA THR A 28 12.84 4.95 0.51
C THR A 28 11.91 6.15 0.69
N VAL A 29 12.25 7.24 0.02
CA VAL A 29 11.41 8.44 -0.13
C VAL A 29 11.44 8.84 -1.60
N ALA A 30 10.32 8.65 -2.30
CA ALA A 30 10.16 9.09 -3.68
C ALA A 30 9.46 10.44 -3.72
N HIS A 31 10.04 11.44 -4.39
CA HIS A 31 9.48 12.79 -4.46
C HIS A 31 8.58 12.96 -5.69
N ASN A 32 7.36 13.45 -5.46
CA ASN A 32 6.38 13.68 -6.51
C ASN A 32 6.40 15.14 -7.00
N LYS A 33 6.05 15.34 -8.27
CA LYS A 33 6.01 16.67 -8.90
C LYS A 33 5.03 17.65 -8.23
N ASN A 34 4.03 17.13 -7.53
CA ASN A 34 3.03 17.92 -6.82
C ASN A 34 3.45 18.30 -5.38
N GLY A 35 4.70 18.01 -4.98
CA GLY A 35 5.23 18.33 -3.65
C GLY A 35 4.95 17.28 -2.57
N THR A 36 4.19 16.23 -2.88
CA THR A 36 4.04 15.07 -1.99
C THR A 36 5.24 14.13 -2.10
N SER A 37 5.32 13.12 -1.24
CA SER A 37 6.31 12.05 -1.36
C SER A 37 5.71 10.71 -0.98
N ASP A 38 6.22 9.63 -1.56
CA ASP A 38 5.82 8.27 -1.25
C ASP A 38 6.88 7.61 -0.36
N LEU A 39 6.45 7.00 0.74
CA LEU A 39 7.31 6.65 1.86
C LEU A 39 7.38 5.13 2.08
N GLY A 40 8.59 4.63 2.26
CA GLY A 40 8.87 3.30 2.77
C GLY A 40 8.42 2.15 1.88
N LEU A 41 8.18 0.99 2.49
CA LEU A 41 7.96 -0.28 1.81
C LEU A 41 6.76 -0.27 0.84
N MET A 42 5.62 0.25 1.30
CA MET A 42 4.35 0.32 0.55
C MET A 42 4.12 1.67 -0.12
N GLN A 43 5.16 2.52 -0.18
CA GLN A 43 5.12 3.83 -0.83
C GLN A 43 3.90 4.68 -0.41
N VAL A 44 3.62 4.75 0.89
CA VAL A 44 2.48 5.51 1.42
C VAL A 44 2.71 7.00 1.18
N ASN A 45 1.79 7.64 0.46
CA ASN A 45 1.90 9.06 0.13
C ASN A 45 1.75 9.97 1.37
N THR A 46 2.53 11.05 1.42
CA THR A 46 2.51 12.04 2.51
C THR A 46 1.15 12.71 2.75
N SER A 47 0.24 12.70 1.77
CA SER A 47 -1.12 13.21 1.95
C SER A 47 -1.92 12.48 3.03
N TRP A 48 -1.54 11.24 3.37
CA TRP A 48 -2.15 10.48 4.46
C TRP A 48 -1.66 10.87 5.85
N ILE A 49 -0.54 11.60 5.97
CA ILE A 49 0.08 11.92 7.27
C ILE A 49 -0.90 12.61 8.24
N PRO A 50 -1.69 13.62 7.84
CA PRO A 50 -2.65 14.25 8.75
C PRO A 50 -3.71 13.28 9.28
N VAL A 51 -4.24 12.41 8.41
CA VAL A 51 -5.26 11.41 8.77
C VAL A 51 -4.67 10.36 9.71
N LEU A 52 -3.47 9.87 9.41
CA LEU A 52 -2.78 8.87 10.25
C LEU A 52 -2.33 9.44 11.60
N SER A 53 -1.90 10.71 11.62
CA SER A 53 -1.59 11.44 12.86
C SER A 53 -2.83 11.54 13.74
N TYR A 54 -3.97 11.94 13.17
CA TYR A 54 -5.24 11.97 13.89
C TYR A 54 -5.66 10.58 14.41
N ALA A 55 -5.59 9.55 13.56
CA ALA A 55 -6.06 8.20 13.91
C ALA A 55 -5.20 7.52 14.99
N THR A 56 -3.90 7.82 15.06
CA THR A 56 -2.96 7.18 15.99
C THR A 56 -2.62 8.02 17.22
N GLY A 57 -2.91 9.32 17.19
CA GLY A 57 -2.48 10.27 18.22
C GLY A 57 -0.99 10.64 18.18
N LEU A 58 -0.23 10.14 17.20
CA LEU A 58 1.17 10.51 17.01
C LEU A 58 1.28 11.82 16.21
N ASP A 59 2.31 12.61 16.49
CA ASP A 59 2.59 13.81 15.72
C ASP A 59 3.07 13.49 14.29
N GLN A 60 2.84 14.42 13.36
CA GLN A 60 3.14 14.22 11.94
C GLN A 60 4.61 13.88 11.65
N PRO A 61 5.63 14.49 12.31
CA PRO A 61 7.02 14.09 12.15
C PRO A 61 7.28 12.62 12.52
N THR A 62 6.67 12.13 13.60
CA THR A 62 6.78 10.72 14.00
C THR A 62 6.11 9.80 12.99
N ILE A 63 4.91 10.15 12.50
CA ILE A 63 4.24 9.38 11.44
C ILE A 63 5.14 9.29 10.20
N ARG A 64 5.68 10.41 9.74
CA ARG A 64 6.59 10.43 8.59
C ARG A 64 7.80 9.52 8.83
N ALA A 65 8.47 9.67 9.97
CA ALA A 65 9.65 8.89 10.30
C ALA A 65 9.37 7.38 10.35
N ARG A 66 8.23 6.97 10.93
CA ARG A 66 7.82 5.56 10.98
C ARG A 66 7.37 5.02 9.63
N LEU A 67 6.61 5.79 8.85
CA LEU A 67 6.27 5.40 7.47
C LEU A 67 7.54 5.15 6.64
N THR A 68 8.58 5.96 6.80
CA THR A 68 9.82 5.77 6.07
C THR A 68 10.66 4.60 6.57
N ASN A 69 10.81 4.44 7.90
CA ASN A 69 11.84 3.57 8.47
C ASN A 69 11.34 2.31 9.18
N ASP A 70 10.05 2.22 9.49
CA ASP A 70 9.46 1.06 10.16
C ASP A 70 8.59 0.29 9.17
N ALA A 71 9.12 -0.81 8.65
CA ALA A 71 8.44 -1.64 7.67
C ALA A 71 7.09 -2.18 8.19
N CYS A 72 7.01 -2.56 9.47
CA CYS A 72 5.78 -3.09 10.04
C CYS A 72 4.71 -2.01 10.16
N PHE A 73 5.09 -0.83 10.62
CA PHE A 73 4.20 0.33 10.69
C PHE A 73 3.72 0.75 9.30
N ASN A 74 4.64 0.86 8.34
CA ASN A 74 4.31 1.22 6.96
C ASN A 74 3.28 0.26 6.34
N VAL A 75 3.51 -1.05 6.48
CA VAL A 75 2.57 -2.06 5.97
C VAL A 75 1.23 -2.03 6.69
N ALA A 76 1.21 -1.81 8.02
CA ALA A 76 -0.04 -1.69 8.77
C ALA A 76 -0.86 -0.48 8.33
N MET A 77 -0.22 0.69 8.14
CA MET A 77 -0.91 1.90 7.67
C MET A 77 -1.41 1.76 6.24
N ALA A 78 -0.60 1.17 5.34
CA ALA A 78 -1.02 0.85 3.97
C ALA A 78 -2.23 -0.08 3.93
N GLY A 79 -2.26 -1.10 4.80
CA GLY A 79 -3.41 -1.99 4.95
C GLY A 79 -4.69 -1.26 5.40
N GLY A 80 -4.58 -0.35 6.37
CA GLY A 80 -5.69 0.49 6.79
C GLY A 80 -6.21 1.42 5.69
N ILE A 81 -5.31 2.03 4.92
CA ILE A 81 -5.65 2.85 3.75
C ILE A 81 -6.37 2.01 2.68
N LEU A 82 -5.85 0.83 2.36
CA LEU A 82 -6.50 -0.09 1.41
C LEU A 82 -7.89 -0.50 1.89
N ASP A 83 -8.08 -0.68 3.21
CA ASP A 83 -9.39 -1.00 3.78
C ASP A 83 -10.39 0.15 3.63
N LEU A 84 -9.96 1.40 3.82
CA LEU A 84 -10.80 2.57 3.57
C LEU A 84 -11.25 2.61 2.10
N TYR A 85 -10.33 2.36 1.16
CA TYR A 85 -10.69 2.28 -0.26
C TYR A 85 -11.58 1.08 -0.58
N ARG A 86 -11.44 -0.04 0.13
CA ARG A 86 -12.34 -1.19 -0.01
C ARG A 86 -13.75 -0.84 0.47
N GLN A 87 -13.88 -0.08 1.54
CA GLN A 87 -15.17 0.43 2.01
C GLN A 87 -15.77 1.41 0.99
N GLU A 88 -14.99 2.34 0.46
CA GLU A 88 -15.39 3.25 -0.64
C GLU A 88 -15.85 2.45 -1.88
N ALA A 89 -15.19 1.34 -2.16
CA ALA A 89 -15.50 0.45 -3.27
C ALA A 89 -16.62 -0.56 -2.97
N HIS A 90 -17.40 -0.38 -1.91
CA HIS A 90 -18.49 -1.29 -1.50
C HIS A 90 -18.04 -2.75 -1.34
N GLY A 91 -16.85 -2.97 -0.78
CA GLY A 91 -16.27 -4.29 -0.54
C GLY A 91 -15.45 -4.85 -1.70
N ASN A 92 -15.40 -4.19 -2.86
CA ASN A 92 -14.63 -4.68 -4.00
C ASN A 92 -13.13 -4.42 -3.82
N ILE A 93 -12.39 -5.48 -3.49
CA ILE A 93 -10.94 -5.40 -3.25
C ILE A 93 -10.14 -4.96 -4.48
N TRP A 94 -10.49 -5.39 -5.68
CA TRP A 94 -9.75 -5.00 -6.89
C TRP A 94 -9.94 -3.53 -7.24
N LYS A 95 -11.15 -3.01 -7.06
CA LYS A 95 -11.40 -1.58 -7.18
C LYS A 95 -10.63 -0.79 -6.11
N ALA A 96 -10.53 -1.31 -4.89
CA ALA A 96 -9.71 -0.71 -3.83
C ALA A 96 -8.21 -0.69 -4.19
N VAL A 97 -7.68 -1.77 -4.77
CA VAL A 97 -6.31 -1.84 -5.29
C VAL A 97 -6.09 -0.74 -6.32
N GLY A 98 -7.03 -0.55 -7.25
CA GLY A 98 -6.94 0.54 -8.21
C GLY A 98 -6.94 1.93 -7.55
N PHE A 99 -7.80 2.14 -6.55
CA PHE A 99 -7.89 3.39 -5.78
C PHE A 99 -6.66 3.66 -4.91
N TYR A 100 -5.90 2.63 -4.53
CA TYR A 100 -4.63 2.78 -3.83
C TYR A 100 -3.67 3.67 -4.63
N HIS A 101 -3.69 3.56 -5.96
CA HIS A 101 -2.90 4.39 -6.86
C HIS A 101 -3.66 5.63 -7.36
N SER A 102 -4.89 5.46 -7.86
CA SER A 102 -5.69 6.58 -8.39
C SER A 102 -7.17 6.25 -8.55
N HIS A 103 -8.04 7.22 -8.27
CA HIS A 103 -9.46 7.17 -8.64
C HIS A 103 -9.73 7.48 -10.12
N THR A 104 -8.71 7.88 -10.88
CA THR A 104 -8.85 8.11 -12.33
C THR A 104 -8.96 6.77 -13.06
N THR A 105 -10.10 6.48 -13.69
CA THR A 105 -10.44 5.13 -14.20
C THR A 105 -9.32 4.46 -15.02
N PRO A 106 -8.71 5.10 -16.04
CA PRO A 106 -7.64 4.45 -16.80
C PRO A 106 -6.40 4.09 -15.95
N LEU A 107 -6.01 4.98 -15.03
CA LEU A 107 -4.86 4.75 -14.15
C LEU A 107 -5.16 3.64 -13.13
N SER A 108 -6.37 3.67 -12.57
CA SER A 108 -6.88 2.67 -11.64
C SER A 108 -6.87 1.27 -12.24
N LEU A 109 -7.39 1.11 -13.47
CA LEU A 109 -7.41 -0.16 -14.18
C LEU A 109 -6.01 -0.64 -14.57
N GLY A 110 -5.14 0.29 -15.01
CA GLY A 110 -3.74 -0.03 -15.30
C GLY A 110 -3.01 -0.58 -14.09
N TYR A 111 -3.19 0.07 -12.93
CA TYR A 111 -2.57 -0.36 -11.68
C TYR A 111 -3.11 -1.72 -11.20
N GLN A 112 -4.42 -1.98 -11.32
CA GLN A 112 -5.00 -3.30 -11.03
C GLN A 112 -4.33 -4.41 -11.85
N ALA A 113 -4.12 -4.19 -13.15
CA ALA A 113 -3.47 -5.17 -14.02
C ALA A 113 -2.00 -5.42 -13.62
N GLN A 114 -1.26 -4.37 -13.23
CA GLN A 114 0.11 -4.49 -12.73
C GLN A 114 0.16 -5.32 -11.45
N VAL A 115 -0.69 -5.00 -10.47
CA VAL A 115 -0.73 -5.71 -9.19
C VAL A 115 -1.14 -7.18 -9.37
N LEU A 116 -2.14 -7.47 -10.21
CA LEU A 116 -2.53 -8.85 -10.52
C LEU A 116 -1.37 -9.63 -11.14
N THR A 117 -0.67 -9.03 -12.12
CA THR A 117 0.48 -9.66 -12.79
C THR A 117 1.61 -9.93 -11.80
N ALA A 118 1.94 -8.96 -10.95
CA ALA A 118 2.95 -9.11 -9.91
C ALA A 118 2.58 -10.21 -8.90
N SER A 119 1.33 -10.23 -8.44
CA SER A 119 0.81 -11.23 -7.51
C SER A 119 0.98 -12.65 -8.05
N ILE A 120 0.61 -12.89 -9.32
CA ILE A 120 0.76 -14.20 -9.97
C ILE A 120 2.24 -14.55 -10.13
N SER A 121 3.06 -13.59 -10.56
CA SER A 121 4.50 -13.81 -10.74
C SER A 121 5.17 -14.24 -9.44
N ASP A 122 4.86 -13.60 -8.32
CA ASP A 122 5.47 -13.88 -7.04
C ASP A 122 5.00 -15.21 -6.44
N MET A 123 3.71 -15.56 -6.62
CA MET A 123 3.21 -16.89 -6.27
C MET A 123 3.93 -17.99 -7.05
N LEU A 124 4.14 -17.81 -8.36
CA LEU A 124 4.83 -18.79 -9.20
C LEU A 124 6.31 -18.94 -8.84
N LYS A 125 6.97 -17.87 -8.35
CA LYS A 125 8.35 -17.96 -7.84
C LYS A 125 8.41 -18.79 -6.57
N GLN A 126 7.53 -18.51 -5.60
CA GLN A 126 7.46 -19.25 -4.34
C GLN A 126 7.26 -20.75 -4.57
N MET A 127 6.37 -21.13 -5.50
CA MET A 127 6.15 -22.55 -5.86
C MET A 127 7.34 -23.25 -6.51
N LYS A 128 8.31 -22.50 -7.06
CA LYS A 128 9.52 -23.07 -7.69
C LYS A 128 10.71 -23.15 -6.74
N GLU A 129 10.64 -22.42 -5.63
CA GLU A 129 11.67 -22.39 -4.59
C GLU A 129 11.43 -23.43 -3.49
N GLU A 130 10.24 -24.04 -3.47
CA GLU A 130 9.85 -25.21 -2.65
C GLU A 130 10.11 -26.54 -3.38
#